data_AF-A0AAW9B2A0-F1
#
_entry.id   AF-A0AAW9B2A0-F1
#
_cell.length_a   1.000
_cell.length_b   1.000
_cell.length_c   1.000
_cell.angle_alpha   90.00
_cell.angle_beta   90.00
_cell.angle_gamma   90.00
#
_symmetry.space_group_name_H-M   'P 1'
#
loop_
_entity.id
_entity.type
_entity.pdbx_description
1 polymer ?
#
loop_
_entity_poly.entity_id
_entity_poly.type
_entity_poly.pdbx_seq_one_letter_code
_entity_poly.pdbx_strand_id
1 'polypeptide(L)'
;MKKTLIALSVSAAAMATGVNAAELYNQDGTSLEMGGRAEARLSMKDGDAQDKSRIRLNFLGKQEINDNLYGVGFWEGEFETAQNGTVDGDDKSDLETRLAYAGLGGAYGEFAYGKTEGALGVITDFTDIMAYHGNSAADKLAVSDRTDNMMAYKGQFENLSVKASYRFADRMENKNTGEYYDNKQDGYSLSAIYALADTGLELGAGYADQDKANEYMLAASYTMSDLYFAGVFTDGEKMEDSNNSNTVDYTGYELAGAYTLGQTVFTTSYNNAETNNETSANNFAVDASYYFKPNFRGYISYNFNLIDAGDKFGSTDTSKTVATKIDAEDELALGLRYDF
;
A
#
# COMPACT_ATOMS: atom_id res chain seq x y z
N MET A 1 8.96 -34.35 -6.15
CA MET A 1 7.99 -33.25 -6.04
C MET A 1 7.95 -32.78 -4.60
N LYS A 2 8.57 -31.63 -4.27
CA LYS A 2 8.52 -30.89 -2.97
C LYS A 2 9.63 -29.79 -2.94
N LYS A 3 9.65 -28.87 -3.90
CA LYS A 3 10.59 -27.71 -3.89
C LYS A 3 10.01 -26.39 -4.43
N THR A 4 8.73 -26.32 -4.75
CA THR A 4 8.09 -25.16 -5.38
C THR A 4 7.35 -24.21 -4.43
N LEU A 5 7.51 -24.37 -3.10
CA LEU A 5 6.74 -23.62 -2.10
C LEU A 5 7.57 -22.65 -1.25
N ILE A 6 8.89 -22.56 -1.46
CA ILE A 6 9.79 -21.79 -0.58
C ILE A 6 10.08 -20.39 -1.16
N ALA A 7 10.12 -20.22 -2.49
CA ALA A 7 10.42 -18.92 -3.11
C ALA A 7 9.25 -17.92 -3.12
N LEU A 8 8.01 -18.38 -2.88
CA LEU A 8 6.80 -17.54 -2.78
C LEU A 8 6.55 -16.99 -1.37
N SER A 9 7.37 -17.35 -0.38
CA SER A 9 7.05 -17.08 1.02
C SER A 9 7.34 -15.66 1.48
N VAL A 10 8.22 -14.92 0.80
CA VAL A 10 8.54 -13.52 1.15
C VAL A 10 7.58 -12.56 0.45
N SER A 11 7.23 -12.81 -0.82
CA SER A 11 6.19 -12.06 -1.54
C SER A 11 4.76 -12.37 -1.04
N ALA A 12 4.53 -13.52 -0.42
CA ALA A 12 3.25 -13.83 0.24
C ALA A 12 3.05 -13.12 1.59
N ALA A 13 4.10 -12.56 2.21
CA ALA A 13 3.96 -11.84 3.48
C ALA A 13 3.25 -10.48 3.31
N ALA A 14 3.39 -9.85 2.14
CA ALA A 14 2.70 -8.61 1.77
C ALA A 14 1.22 -8.86 1.39
N MET A 15 0.90 -10.04 0.84
CA MET A 15 -0.47 -10.45 0.47
C MET A 15 -1.20 -11.21 1.60
N ALA A 16 -1.05 -10.76 2.84
CA ALA A 16 -1.60 -11.45 4.03
C ALA A 16 -3.10 -11.17 4.30
N THR A 17 -3.86 -10.60 3.35
CA THR A 17 -5.32 -10.40 3.54
C THR A 17 -6.13 -11.67 3.27
N GLY A 18 -5.58 -12.66 2.55
CA GLY A 18 -6.30 -13.90 2.19
C GLY A 18 -5.89 -15.18 2.92
N VAL A 19 -4.72 -15.22 3.58
CA VAL A 19 -4.19 -16.48 4.16
C VAL A 19 -4.99 -16.98 5.37
N ASN A 20 -5.76 -16.11 6.02
CA ASN A 20 -6.54 -16.45 7.21
C ASN A 20 -8.06 -16.30 7.02
N ALA A 21 -8.53 -15.87 5.84
CA ALA A 21 -9.95 -15.60 5.62
C ALA A 21 -10.81 -16.85 5.91
N ALA A 22 -11.86 -16.66 6.69
CA ALA A 22 -12.81 -17.70 7.05
C ALA A 22 -13.83 -17.89 5.92
N GLU A 23 -13.92 -19.12 5.40
CA GLU A 23 -15.00 -19.51 4.49
C GLU A 23 -16.34 -19.47 5.25
N LEU A 24 -17.26 -18.61 4.81
CA LEU A 24 -18.60 -18.50 5.39
C LEU A 24 -19.63 -19.31 4.59
N TYR A 25 -19.40 -19.46 3.29
CA TYR A 25 -20.28 -20.19 2.39
C TYR A 25 -19.50 -20.70 1.18
N ASN A 26 -19.76 -21.94 0.79
CA ASN A 26 -19.18 -22.54 -0.42
C ASN A 26 -20.14 -23.61 -0.96
N GLN A 27 -20.83 -23.29 -2.05
CA GLN A 27 -21.76 -24.21 -2.71
C GLN A 27 -21.94 -23.83 -4.18
N ASP A 28 -21.99 -24.83 -5.06
CA ASP A 28 -22.33 -24.70 -6.49
C ASP A 28 -21.49 -23.65 -7.25
N GLY A 29 -20.18 -23.61 -6.98
CA GLY A 29 -19.23 -22.68 -7.61
C GLY A 29 -19.31 -21.25 -7.05
N THR A 30 -20.14 -21.02 -6.03
CA THR A 30 -20.19 -19.76 -5.29
C THR A 30 -19.40 -19.90 -3.99
N SER A 31 -18.54 -18.92 -3.68
CA SER A 31 -17.88 -18.81 -2.38
C SER A 31 -18.05 -17.41 -1.79
N LEU A 32 -18.14 -17.34 -0.46
CA LEU A 32 -18.08 -16.12 0.33
C LEU A 32 -17.08 -16.32 1.46
N GLU A 33 -16.05 -15.49 1.46
CA GLU A 33 -15.03 -15.44 2.49
C GLU A 33 -15.15 -14.14 3.28
N MET A 34 -14.87 -14.20 4.58
CA MET A 34 -14.67 -13.04 5.42
C MET A 34 -13.26 -13.05 5.97
N GLY A 35 -12.55 -11.95 5.81
CA GLY A 35 -11.25 -11.74 6.40
C GLY A 35 -11.16 -10.39 7.08
N GLY A 36 -9.93 -10.01 7.42
CA GLY A 36 -9.62 -8.74 8.03
C GLY A 36 -8.62 -8.88 9.16
N ARG A 37 -8.60 -7.91 10.07
CA ARG A 37 -7.71 -7.93 11.23
C ARG A 37 -8.26 -7.12 12.39
N ALA A 38 -7.87 -7.50 13.59
CA ALA A 38 -7.80 -6.60 14.74
C ALA A 38 -6.32 -6.34 15.05
N GLU A 39 -5.90 -5.09 14.94
CA GLU A 39 -4.50 -4.71 15.05
C GLU A 39 -4.36 -3.59 16.10
N ALA A 40 -3.89 -3.97 17.29
CA ALA A 40 -3.55 -3.03 18.34
C ALA A 40 -2.20 -2.40 18.02
N ARG A 41 -2.11 -1.07 18.04
CA ARG A 41 -0.89 -0.33 17.70
C ARG A 41 -0.69 0.84 18.68
N LEU A 42 0.42 0.81 19.39
CA LEU A 42 0.91 1.95 20.16
C LEU A 42 2.02 2.62 19.37
N SER A 43 1.84 3.90 19.06
CA SER A 43 2.87 4.79 18.52
C SER A 43 3.40 5.67 19.65
N MET A 44 4.70 5.93 19.70
CA MET A 44 5.33 6.81 20.67
C MET A 44 6.36 7.71 19.98
N LYS A 45 6.20 9.03 20.17
CA LYS A 45 7.13 10.08 19.71
C LYS A 45 7.38 11.04 20.87
N ASP A 46 8.64 11.47 21.08
CA ASP A 46 9.04 12.33 22.23
C ASP A 46 8.52 11.82 23.60
N GLY A 47 8.38 10.50 23.77
CA GLY A 47 7.83 9.89 24.99
C GLY A 47 6.30 9.97 25.16
N ASP A 48 5.60 10.65 24.25
CA ASP A 48 4.15 10.73 24.22
C ASP A 48 3.55 9.58 23.41
N ALA A 49 2.59 8.87 24.01
CA ALA A 49 1.95 7.71 23.40
C ALA A 49 0.64 8.09 22.68
N GLN A 50 0.42 7.49 21.51
CA GLN A 50 -0.81 7.58 20.74
C GLN A 50 -1.34 6.19 20.39
N ASP A 51 -2.64 5.98 20.57
CA ASP A 51 -3.33 4.80 20.05
C ASP A 51 -3.53 4.96 18.53
N LYS A 52 -3.02 3.99 17.77
CA LYS A 52 -3.19 3.85 16.32
C LYS A 52 -3.93 2.55 15.97
N SER A 53 -4.57 1.91 16.95
CA SER A 53 -5.23 0.63 16.76
C SER A 53 -6.34 0.73 15.71
N ARG A 54 -6.47 -0.33 14.92
CA ARG A 54 -7.43 -0.39 13.81
C ARG A 54 -8.04 -1.78 13.69
N ILE A 55 -9.27 -1.82 13.20
CA ILE A 55 -9.95 -3.05 12.79
C ILE A 55 -10.21 -2.97 11.30
N ARG A 56 -9.91 -4.04 10.56
CA ARG A 56 -10.39 -4.22 9.18
C ARG A 56 -11.33 -5.39 9.12
N LEU A 57 -12.37 -5.25 8.31
CA LEU A 57 -13.24 -6.35 7.89
C LEU A 57 -13.35 -6.32 6.38
N ASN A 58 -13.25 -7.49 5.76
CA ASN A 58 -13.46 -7.62 4.33
C ASN A 58 -14.33 -8.83 4.00
N PHE A 59 -14.99 -8.74 2.85
CA PHE A 59 -15.82 -9.79 2.29
C PHE A 59 -15.44 -9.99 0.82
N LEU A 60 -15.12 -11.23 0.47
CA LEU A 60 -14.81 -11.65 -0.89
C LEU A 60 -15.87 -12.64 -1.36
N GLY A 61 -16.68 -12.23 -2.32
CA GLY A 61 -17.62 -13.10 -3.02
C GLY A 61 -17.05 -13.50 -4.37
N LYS A 62 -17.06 -14.80 -4.69
CA LYS A 62 -16.73 -15.31 -6.03
C LYS A 62 -17.83 -16.22 -6.54
N GLN A 63 -18.11 -16.11 -7.84
CA GLN A 63 -19.04 -16.97 -8.56
C GLN A 63 -18.35 -17.52 -9.81
N GLU A 64 -18.13 -18.83 -9.84
CA GLU A 64 -17.71 -19.51 -11.06
C GLU A 64 -18.84 -19.47 -12.09
N ILE A 65 -18.51 -19.07 -13.32
CA ILE A 65 -19.44 -19.05 -14.47
C ILE A 65 -19.15 -20.26 -15.35
N ASN A 66 -17.87 -20.53 -15.61
CA ASN A 66 -17.34 -21.74 -16.23
C ASN A 66 -15.84 -21.88 -15.88
N ASP A 67 -15.20 -22.94 -16.38
CA ASP A 67 -13.80 -23.28 -16.09
C ASP A 67 -12.78 -22.14 -16.32
N ASN A 68 -13.11 -21.15 -17.15
CA ASN A 68 -12.20 -20.05 -17.51
C ASN A 68 -12.76 -18.66 -17.20
N LEU A 69 -13.88 -18.56 -16.48
CA LEU A 69 -14.55 -17.29 -16.20
C LEU A 69 -15.26 -17.31 -14.84
N TYR A 70 -15.03 -16.29 -14.03
CA TYR A 70 -15.70 -16.06 -12.75
C TYR A 70 -16.07 -14.59 -12.58
N GLY A 71 -17.11 -14.34 -11.77
CA GLY A 71 -17.43 -13.03 -11.22
C GLY A 71 -16.84 -12.88 -9.83
N VAL A 72 -16.45 -11.65 -9.48
CA VAL A 72 -15.91 -11.30 -8.16
C VAL A 72 -16.59 -10.03 -7.63
N GLY A 73 -16.85 -10.00 -6.33
CA GLY A 73 -17.22 -8.80 -5.60
C GLY A 73 -16.40 -8.71 -4.32
N PHE A 74 -15.88 -7.53 -4.01
CA PHE A 74 -15.05 -7.31 -2.84
C PHE A 74 -15.38 -6.00 -2.15
N TRP A 75 -15.42 -6.03 -0.82
CA TRP A 75 -15.52 -4.85 0.03
C TRP A 75 -14.57 -4.99 1.22
N GLU A 76 -13.87 -3.91 1.57
CA GLU A 76 -13.05 -3.80 2.79
C GLU A 76 -13.34 -2.47 3.49
N GLY A 77 -13.64 -2.54 4.78
CA GLY A 77 -13.77 -1.40 5.68
C GLY A 77 -12.71 -1.38 6.76
N GLU A 78 -12.25 -0.19 7.14
CA GLU A 78 -11.37 0.05 8.29
C GLU A 78 -12.08 0.91 9.33
N PHE A 79 -11.94 0.52 10.60
CA PHE A 79 -12.53 1.17 11.76
C PHE A 79 -11.41 1.58 12.72
N GLU A 80 -11.46 2.82 13.19
CA GLU A 80 -10.56 3.36 14.20
C GLU A 80 -11.35 4.01 15.34
N THR A 81 -10.72 4.10 16.52
CA THR A 81 -11.33 4.74 17.70
C THR A 81 -10.53 5.95 18.13
N ALA A 82 -11.19 7.06 18.44
CA ALA A 82 -10.56 8.28 18.93
C ALA A 82 -11.30 8.79 20.18
N GLN A 83 -11.03 8.18 21.34
CA GLN A 83 -11.71 8.56 22.59
C GLN A 83 -11.11 9.80 23.27
N ASN A 84 -9.83 10.12 23.01
CA ASN A 84 -9.13 11.28 23.58
C ASN A 84 -9.32 11.45 25.12
N GLY A 85 -9.35 10.33 25.86
CA GLY A 85 -9.53 10.31 27.32
C GLY A 85 -10.97 10.48 27.81
N THR A 86 -11.96 10.52 26.90
CA THR A 86 -13.39 10.57 27.23
C THR A 86 -14.01 9.17 27.31
N VAL A 87 -15.10 9.03 28.06
CA VAL A 87 -15.95 7.82 28.03
C VAL A 87 -17.06 8.08 27.02
N ASP A 88 -17.14 7.24 25.99
CA ASP A 88 -18.17 7.32 24.94
C ASP A 88 -18.36 8.74 24.36
N GLY A 89 -17.24 9.43 24.10
CA GLY A 89 -17.26 10.80 23.58
C GLY A 89 -18.01 10.93 22.25
N ASP A 90 -18.48 12.14 21.96
CA ASP A 90 -19.20 12.46 20.71
C ASP A 90 -18.32 12.33 19.45
N ASP A 91 -17.01 12.09 19.61
CA ASP A 91 -16.05 11.75 18.55
C ASP A 91 -16.43 10.38 17.98
N LYS A 92 -17.13 10.40 16.85
CA LYS A 92 -17.62 9.20 16.18
C LYS A 92 -16.43 8.36 15.71
N SER A 93 -16.48 7.05 15.97
CA SER A 93 -15.61 6.09 15.29
C SER A 93 -15.80 6.22 13.79
N ASP A 94 -14.70 6.40 13.05
CA ASP A 94 -14.74 6.55 11.61
C ASP A 94 -14.70 5.17 10.94
N LEU A 95 -15.53 5.02 9.90
CA LEU A 95 -15.47 3.88 8.97
C LEU A 95 -14.96 4.39 7.61
N GLU A 96 -13.76 3.96 7.23
CA GLU A 96 -13.25 4.16 5.89
C GLU A 96 -13.58 2.95 5.01
N THR A 97 -14.31 3.15 3.91
CA THR A 97 -14.38 2.13 2.85
C THR A 97 -13.07 2.18 2.05
N ARG A 98 -12.21 1.18 2.25
CA ARG A 98 -10.89 1.09 1.61
C ARG A 98 -10.97 0.57 0.19
N LEU A 99 -11.75 -0.49 -0.02
CA LEU A 99 -11.98 -1.14 -1.31
C LEU A 99 -13.47 -1.46 -1.46
N ALA A 100 -14.00 -1.27 -2.66
CA ALA A 100 -15.37 -1.58 -3.00
C ALA A 100 -15.48 -1.71 -4.53
N TYR A 101 -15.39 -2.94 -5.03
CA TYR A 101 -15.40 -3.20 -6.46
C TYR A 101 -16.11 -4.50 -6.82
N ALA A 102 -16.49 -4.59 -8.08
CA ALA A 102 -16.92 -5.83 -8.71
C ALA A 102 -16.17 -6.02 -10.03
N GLY A 103 -16.03 -7.27 -10.44
CA GLY A 103 -15.21 -7.61 -11.59
C GLY A 103 -15.53 -8.96 -12.21
N LEU A 104 -14.82 -9.22 -13.31
CA LEU A 104 -14.81 -10.49 -14.01
C LEU A 104 -13.36 -10.92 -14.18
N GLY A 105 -13.07 -12.17 -13.83
CA GLY A 105 -11.75 -12.75 -14.02
C GLY A 105 -11.79 -14.09 -14.70
N GLY A 106 -10.64 -14.55 -15.17
CA GLY A 106 -10.54 -15.78 -15.93
C GLY A 106 -9.14 -16.03 -16.47
N ALA A 107 -9.06 -16.81 -17.56
CA ALA A 107 -7.79 -17.23 -18.15
C ALA A 107 -6.86 -16.07 -18.59
N TYR A 108 -7.41 -14.88 -18.83
CA TYR A 108 -6.66 -13.72 -19.32
C TYR A 108 -6.44 -12.63 -18.27
N GLY A 109 -6.64 -12.96 -16.99
CA GLY A 109 -6.56 -12.01 -15.89
C GLY A 109 -7.92 -11.60 -15.34
N GLU A 110 -7.94 -10.55 -14.53
CA GLU A 110 -9.12 -10.03 -13.85
C GLU A 110 -9.28 -8.54 -14.13
N PHE A 111 -10.51 -8.15 -14.44
CA PHE A 111 -10.91 -6.78 -14.67
C PHE A 111 -11.93 -6.35 -13.61
N ALA A 112 -11.75 -5.18 -13.02
CA ALA A 112 -12.62 -4.67 -11.96
C ALA A 112 -12.98 -3.20 -12.19
N TYR A 113 -14.13 -2.78 -11.66
CA TYR A 113 -14.53 -1.38 -11.56
C TYR A 113 -15.03 -1.06 -10.15
N GLY A 114 -14.66 0.13 -9.65
CA GLY A 114 -15.02 0.62 -8.32
C GLY A 114 -13.81 1.22 -7.61
N LYS A 115 -13.87 1.31 -6.27
CA LYS A 115 -12.70 1.65 -5.45
C LYS A 115 -11.78 0.45 -5.37
N THR A 116 -10.70 0.48 -6.13
CA THR A 116 -9.76 -0.64 -6.30
C THR A 116 -8.32 -0.15 -6.36
N GLU A 117 -7.36 -1.07 -6.35
CA GLU A 117 -5.94 -0.75 -6.46
C GLU A 117 -5.51 -0.44 -7.90
N GLY A 118 -4.60 0.51 -8.04
CA GLY A 118 -3.87 0.80 -9.27
C GLY A 118 -2.70 -0.16 -9.50
N ALA A 119 -1.77 0.24 -10.36
CA ALA A 119 -0.70 -0.62 -10.82
C ALA A 119 0.60 -0.52 -10.02
N LEU A 120 0.84 0.54 -9.23
CA LEU A 120 2.17 0.76 -8.62
C LEU A 120 2.34 0.21 -7.21
N GLY A 121 1.26 -0.19 -6.54
CA GLY A 121 1.34 -0.89 -5.24
C GLY A 121 2.30 -2.08 -5.26
N VAL A 122 2.19 -2.94 -6.29
CA VAL A 122 3.07 -4.11 -6.46
C VAL A 122 4.54 -3.78 -6.72
N ILE A 123 4.85 -2.54 -7.11
CA ILE A 123 6.23 -2.06 -7.26
C ILE A 123 6.75 -1.55 -5.91
N THR A 124 5.93 -0.84 -5.13
CA THR A 124 6.30 -0.41 -3.77
C THR A 124 6.41 -1.58 -2.79
N ASP A 125 5.67 -2.68 -3.02
CA ASP A 125 5.75 -3.92 -2.24
C ASP A 125 7.15 -4.55 -2.24
N PHE A 126 8.04 -4.16 -3.16
CA PHE A 126 9.44 -4.62 -3.13
C PHE A 126 10.14 -4.17 -1.85
N THR A 127 9.88 -2.96 -1.36
CA THR A 127 10.53 -2.40 -0.15
C THR A 127 9.58 -2.22 1.03
N ASP A 128 8.26 -2.21 0.81
CA ASP A 128 7.23 -2.16 1.86
C ASP A 128 7.04 -3.53 2.56
N ILE A 129 8.04 -3.94 3.34
CA ILE A 129 8.11 -5.27 3.96
C ILE A 129 8.01 -5.25 5.50
N MET A 130 7.99 -4.06 6.11
CA MET A 130 7.99 -3.92 7.56
C MET A 130 6.57 -4.04 8.14
N ALA A 131 6.45 -4.30 9.44
CA ALA A 131 5.15 -4.43 10.08
C ALA A 131 4.42 -3.09 10.32
N TYR A 132 5.16 -1.98 10.43
CA TYR A 132 4.60 -0.66 10.76
C TYR A 132 5.25 0.52 10.01
N HIS A 133 6.58 0.63 10.02
CA HIS A 133 7.32 1.70 9.34
C HIS A 133 7.66 1.32 7.88
N GLY A 134 8.58 2.05 7.22
CA GLY A 134 8.94 1.86 5.81
C GLY A 134 7.95 2.55 4.86
N ASN A 135 8.15 2.36 3.55
CA ASN A 135 7.31 2.90 2.48
C ASN A 135 7.09 4.43 2.59
N SER A 136 8.12 5.15 3.07
CA SER A 136 8.04 6.59 3.32
C SER A 136 8.65 7.43 2.19
N ALA A 137 9.18 6.79 1.14
CA ALA A 137 9.86 7.43 0.01
C ALA A 137 9.46 6.81 -1.35
N ALA A 138 8.27 6.21 -1.40
CA ALA A 138 7.67 5.68 -2.63
C ALA A 138 6.21 6.15 -2.77
N ASP A 139 6.02 7.48 -2.69
CA ASP A 139 4.71 8.12 -2.84
C ASP A 139 4.06 7.76 -4.18
N LYS A 140 2.74 7.54 -4.18
CA LYS A 140 1.97 7.10 -5.34
C LYS A 140 0.83 8.07 -5.63
N LEU A 141 0.61 8.37 -6.91
CA LEU A 141 -0.59 9.07 -7.39
C LEU A 141 -1.86 8.26 -7.09
N ALA A 142 -3.01 8.93 -6.99
CA ALA A 142 -4.26 8.27 -6.62
C ALA A 142 -4.66 7.14 -7.60
N VAL A 143 -4.44 7.31 -8.92
CA VAL A 143 -4.70 6.30 -9.95
C VAL A 143 -3.76 5.09 -9.89
N SER A 144 -2.60 5.25 -9.25
CA SER A 144 -1.54 4.24 -9.15
C SER A 144 -1.52 3.52 -7.79
N ASP A 145 -2.05 4.17 -6.74
CA ASP A 145 -2.33 3.60 -5.41
C ASP A 145 -3.72 2.93 -5.36
N ARG A 146 -4.75 3.67 -4.92
CA ARG A 146 -6.09 3.13 -4.67
C ARG A 146 -7.13 4.25 -4.73
N THR A 147 -8.04 4.16 -5.69
CA THR A 147 -9.08 5.17 -5.89
C THR A 147 -10.33 4.57 -6.53
N ASP A 148 -11.45 5.30 -6.50
CA ASP A 148 -12.72 4.92 -7.11
C ASP A 148 -12.79 5.32 -8.59
N ASN A 149 -13.99 5.30 -9.20
CA ASN A 149 -14.23 5.72 -10.59
C ASN A 149 -13.16 5.20 -11.58
N MET A 150 -12.66 3.98 -11.32
CA MET A 150 -11.47 3.44 -11.94
C MET A 150 -11.74 2.01 -12.41
N MET A 151 -11.26 1.74 -13.61
CA MET A 151 -11.13 0.40 -14.17
C MET A 151 -9.72 -0.11 -13.87
N ALA A 152 -9.60 -1.33 -13.37
CA ALA A 152 -8.32 -1.96 -13.09
C ALA A 152 -8.23 -3.35 -13.71
N TYR A 153 -7.03 -3.70 -14.17
CA TYR A 153 -6.68 -4.99 -14.74
C TYR A 153 -5.47 -5.57 -14.00
N LYS A 154 -5.50 -6.88 -13.76
CA LYS A 154 -4.32 -7.65 -13.32
C LYS A 154 -4.23 -8.97 -14.08
N GLY A 155 -3.03 -9.36 -14.47
CA GLY A 155 -2.78 -10.61 -15.19
C GLY A 155 -1.44 -11.23 -14.82
N GLN A 156 -1.39 -12.56 -14.82
CA GLN A 156 -0.16 -13.34 -14.62
C GLN A 156 0.06 -14.23 -15.85
N PHE A 157 1.23 -14.12 -16.46
CA PHE A 157 1.63 -14.84 -17.67
C PHE A 157 2.99 -15.49 -17.45
N GLU A 158 2.99 -16.72 -16.95
CA GLU A 158 4.20 -17.42 -16.51
C GLU A 158 4.99 -16.55 -15.50
N ASN A 159 6.16 -16.06 -15.89
CA ASN A 159 7.04 -15.24 -15.07
C ASN A 159 6.74 -13.73 -15.13
N LEU A 160 5.78 -13.30 -15.96
CA LEU A 160 5.41 -11.90 -16.15
C LEU A 160 4.09 -11.60 -15.45
N SER A 161 4.11 -10.72 -14.45
CA SER A 161 2.92 -10.13 -13.84
C SER A 161 2.70 -8.74 -14.43
N VAL A 162 1.46 -8.39 -14.76
CA VAL A 162 1.09 -7.06 -15.25
C VAL A 162 -0.12 -6.51 -14.50
N LYS A 163 -0.10 -5.22 -14.18
CA LYS A 163 -1.28 -4.47 -13.72
C LYS A 163 -1.46 -3.22 -14.56
N ALA A 164 -2.69 -2.83 -14.82
CA ALA A 164 -3.01 -1.56 -15.47
C ALA A 164 -4.28 -0.96 -14.86
N SER A 165 -4.40 0.36 -14.86
CA SER A 165 -5.63 1.04 -14.47
C SER A 165 -5.90 2.26 -15.33
N TYR A 166 -7.18 2.64 -15.42
CA TYR A 166 -7.64 3.89 -16.00
C TYR A 166 -8.74 4.46 -15.10
N ARG A 167 -8.51 5.68 -14.58
CA ARG A 167 -9.49 6.44 -13.79
C ARG A 167 -10.18 7.45 -14.69
N PHE A 168 -11.50 7.54 -14.57
CA PHE A 168 -12.28 8.60 -15.20
C PHE A 168 -12.30 9.85 -14.32
N ALA A 169 -12.32 11.04 -14.95
CA ALA A 169 -12.60 12.28 -14.23
C ALA A 169 -14.04 12.25 -13.68
N ASP A 170 -14.23 12.84 -12.50
CA ASP A 170 -15.53 12.82 -11.82
C ASP A 170 -16.45 13.90 -12.38
N ARG A 171 -17.67 13.48 -12.74
CA ARG A 171 -18.70 14.40 -13.22
C ARG A 171 -19.14 15.34 -12.09
N MET A 172 -19.13 16.63 -12.38
CA MET A 172 -19.61 17.71 -11.53
C MET A 172 -20.77 18.47 -12.18
N GLU A 173 -21.61 19.10 -11.35
CA GLU A 173 -22.78 19.86 -11.79
C GLU A 173 -22.57 21.36 -11.62
N ASN A 174 -22.73 22.13 -12.70
CA ASN A 174 -22.79 23.58 -12.62
C ASN A 174 -24.25 24.03 -12.52
N LYS A 175 -24.72 24.28 -11.29
CA LYS A 175 -26.10 24.72 -11.02
C LYS A 175 -26.45 26.08 -11.62
N ASN A 176 -25.46 26.91 -11.97
CA ASN A 176 -25.68 28.22 -12.55
C ASN A 176 -25.90 28.16 -14.08
N THR A 177 -25.22 27.25 -14.77
CA THR A 177 -25.36 27.09 -16.24
C THR A 177 -26.29 25.94 -16.62
N GLY A 178 -26.57 25.00 -15.70
CA GLY A 178 -27.36 23.80 -15.97
C GLY A 178 -26.59 22.74 -16.77
N GLU A 179 -25.27 22.82 -16.79
CA GLU A 179 -24.38 21.94 -17.55
C GLU A 179 -23.55 21.05 -16.64
N TYR A 180 -23.15 19.88 -17.15
CA TYR A 180 -22.14 19.03 -16.52
C TYR A 180 -20.74 19.43 -16.97
N TYR A 181 -19.77 19.24 -16.09
CA TYR A 181 -18.34 19.30 -16.36
C TYR A 181 -17.64 18.19 -15.56
N ASP A 182 -16.31 18.10 -15.61
CA ASP A 182 -15.54 17.16 -14.80
C ASP A 182 -14.43 17.86 -14.00
N ASN A 183 -13.88 17.15 -13.03
CA ASN A 183 -12.79 17.64 -12.18
C ASN A 183 -11.38 17.45 -12.78
N LYS A 184 -11.27 16.93 -14.02
CA LYS A 184 -10.01 16.65 -14.71
C LYS A 184 -9.04 15.75 -13.93
N GLN A 185 -9.58 14.89 -13.05
CA GLN A 185 -8.81 13.90 -12.29
C GLN A 185 -8.83 12.52 -12.97
N ASP A 186 -8.88 12.50 -14.30
CA ASP A 186 -8.61 11.30 -15.08
C ASP A 186 -7.11 10.98 -15.09
N GLY A 187 -6.80 9.70 -15.28
CA GLY A 187 -5.41 9.23 -15.28
C GLY A 187 -5.31 7.75 -15.59
N TYR A 188 -4.09 7.26 -15.66
CA TYR A 188 -3.80 5.84 -15.87
C TYR A 188 -2.55 5.41 -15.12
N SER A 189 -2.44 4.09 -14.88
CA SER A 189 -1.20 3.48 -14.41
C SER A 189 -0.94 2.14 -15.08
N LEU A 190 0.33 1.75 -15.18
CA LEU A 190 0.78 0.48 -15.74
C LEU A 190 2.00 -0.01 -14.97
N SER A 191 2.07 -1.31 -14.70
CA SER A 191 3.27 -1.94 -14.16
C SER A 191 3.48 -3.34 -14.71
N ALA A 192 4.74 -3.76 -14.66
CA ALA A 192 5.16 -5.11 -14.98
C ALA A 192 6.21 -5.59 -13.98
N ILE A 193 6.10 -6.85 -13.57
CA ILE A 193 7.11 -7.56 -12.77
C ILE A 193 7.53 -8.79 -13.55
N TYR A 194 8.83 -9.01 -13.65
CA TYR A 194 9.40 -10.22 -14.25
C TYR A 194 10.23 -10.98 -13.23
N ALA A 195 9.79 -12.19 -12.89
CA ALA A 195 10.56 -13.12 -12.08
C ALA A 195 11.58 -13.86 -12.96
N LEU A 196 12.87 -13.74 -12.67
CA LEU A 196 13.91 -14.41 -13.45
C LEU A 196 13.99 -15.89 -13.06
N ALA A 197 13.04 -16.66 -13.58
CA ALA A 197 12.91 -18.10 -13.33
C ALA A 197 13.08 -18.43 -11.83
N ASP A 198 13.83 -19.48 -11.52
CA ASP A 198 14.06 -19.93 -10.13
C ASP A 198 15.28 -19.27 -9.47
N THR A 199 15.77 -18.14 -10.00
CA THR A 199 16.99 -17.50 -9.46
C THR A 199 16.76 -16.80 -8.12
N GLY A 200 15.51 -16.43 -7.83
CA GLY A 200 15.13 -15.56 -6.71
C GLY A 200 15.23 -14.07 -7.02
N LEU A 201 15.64 -13.67 -8.23
CA LEU A 201 15.67 -12.28 -8.67
C LEU A 201 14.33 -11.89 -9.34
N GLU A 202 13.77 -10.75 -8.93
CA GLU A 202 12.61 -10.13 -9.59
C GLU A 202 12.94 -8.69 -9.98
N LEU A 203 12.42 -8.26 -11.13
CA LEU A 203 12.56 -6.89 -11.63
C LEU A 203 11.16 -6.30 -11.85
N GLY A 204 10.93 -5.12 -11.31
CA GLY A 204 9.68 -4.39 -11.43
C GLY A 204 9.88 -3.03 -12.10
N ALA A 205 8.91 -2.61 -12.90
CA ALA A 205 8.82 -1.24 -13.37
C ALA A 205 7.36 -0.82 -13.52
N GLY A 206 7.09 0.47 -13.37
CA GLY A 206 5.77 1.02 -13.65
C GLY A 206 5.78 2.51 -13.88
N TYR A 207 4.66 3.01 -14.39
CA TYR A 207 4.41 4.41 -14.69
C TYR A 207 2.96 4.78 -14.34
N ALA A 208 2.73 6.01 -13.93
CA ALA A 208 1.40 6.58 -13.77
C ALA A 208 1.36 8.07 -14.14
N ASP A 209 0.17 8.53 -14.52
CA ASP A 209 -0.12 9.90 -14.91
C ASP A 209 -1.55 10.24 -14.51
N GLN A 210 -1.75 11.39 -13.87
CA GLN A 210 -3.06 11.89 -13.45
C GLN A 210 -3.06 13.42 -13.35
N ASP A 211 -4.02 14.05 -14.04
CA ASP A 211 -4.06 15.51 -14.23
C ASP A 211 -2.74 16.06 -14.79
N LYS A 212 -1.91 16.72 -13.96
CA LYS A 212 -0.58 17.21 -14.34
C LYS A 212 0.56 16.44 -13.68
N ALA A 213 0.25 15.57 -12.73
CA ALA A 213 1.22 14.79 -12.00
C ALA A 213 1.54 13.50 -12.75
N ASN A 214 2.79 13.05 -12.64
CA ASN A 214 3.27 11.83 -13.27
C ASN A 214 4.37 11.19 -12.42
N GLU A 215 4.56 9.89 -12.54
CA GLU A 215 5.62 9.18 -11.83
C GLU A 215 6.01 7.89 -12.55
N TYR A 216 7.28 7.49 -12.41
CA TYR A 216 7.75 6.15 -12.73
C TYR A 216 8.46 5.53 -11.54
N MET A 217 8.40 4.20 -11.46
CA MET A 217 9.08 3.42 -10.45
C MET A 217 9.90 2.30 -11.10
N LEU A 218 11.10 2.06 -10.57
CA LEU A 218 11.97 0.94 -10.92
C LEU A 218 12.32 0.17 -9.65
N ALA A 219 12.21 -1.16 -9.70
CA ALA A 219 12.44 -2.01 -8.55
C ALA A 219 13.24 -3.27 -8.91
N ALA A 220 14.02 -3.75 -7.95
CA ALA A 220 14.68 -5.04 -8.03
C ALA A 220 14.70 -5.69 -6.65
N SER A 221 14.47 -6.99 -6.59
CA SER A 221 14.57 -7.77 -5.36
C SER A 221 15.35 -9.07 -5.58
N TYR A 222 15.94 -9.57 -4.51
CA TYR A 222 16.62 -10.86 -4.49
C TYR A 222 16.27 -11.62 -3.22
N THR A 223 15.68 -12.80 -3.39
CA THR A 223 15.36 -13.74 -2.31
C THR A 223 16.32 -14.92 -2.34
N MET A 224 16.97 -15.20 -1.21
CA MET A 224 17.88 -16.34 -1.06
C MET A 224 17.72 -17.00 0.31
N SER A 225 17.15 -18.20 0.34
CA SER A 225 16.85 -18.93 1.58
C SER A 225 16.00 -18.06 2.52
N ASP A 226 16.49 -17.77 3.72
CA ASP A 226 15.79 -16.95 4.72
C ASP A 226 16.08 -15.44 4.59
N LEU A 227 16.81 -15.01 3.54
CA LEU A 227 17.19 -13.62 3.29
C LEU A 227 16.40 -13.02 2.12
N TYR A 228 16.10 -11.73 2.25
CA TYR A 228 15.50 -10.89 1.22
C TYR A 228 16.19 -9.53 1.18
N PHE A 229 16.42 -9.02 -0.02
CA PHE A 229 16.91 -7.66 -0.27
C PHE A 229 16.15 -7.05 -1.43
N ALA A 230 15.87 -5.75 -1.35
CA ALA A 230 15.24 -5.03 -2.44
C ALA A 230 15.63 -3.56 -2.47
N GLY A 231 15.42 -2.95 -3.63
CA GLY A 231 15.45 -1.50 -3.79
C GLY A 231 14.35 -1.02 -4.73
N VAL A 232 13.83 0.16 -4.44
CA VAL A 232 12.86 0.89 -5.27
C VAL A 232 13.39 2.29 -5.51
N PHE A 233 13.29 2.76 -6.74
CA PHE A 233 13.52 4.14 -7.14
C PHE A 233 12.22 4.70 -7.72
N THR A 234 11.84 5.89 -7.28
CA THR A 234 10.63 6.60 -7.71
C THR A 234 11.04 8.00 -8.17
N ASP A 235 10.50 8.47 -9.29
CA ASP A 235 10.78 9.82 -9.78
C ASP A 235 9.60 10.33 -10.61
N GLY A 236 9.35 11.64 -10.53
CA GLY A 236 8.22 12.27 -11.22
C GLY A 236 7.86 13.64 -10.67
N GLU A 237 6.62 14.05 -10.92
CA GLU A 237 6.06 15.34 -10.57
C GLU A 237 4.77 15.16 -9.76
N LYS A 238 4.63 15.92 -8.67
CA LYS A 238 3.46 15.92 -7.78
C LYS A 238 2.74 17.26 -7.85
N MET A 239 1.41 17.26 -7.65
CA MET A 239 0.63 18.50 -7.63
C MET A 239 1.05 19.40 -6.46
N GLU A 240 1.26 20.69 -6.74
CA GLU A 240 1.49 21.73 -5.73
C GLU A 240 0.15 22.12 -5.06
N ASP A 241 -0.30 21.39 -4.03
CA ASP A 241 -1.64 21.57 -3.42
C ASP A 241 -2.83 21.29 -4.39
N SER A 242 -3.98 20.90 -3.82
CA SER A 242 -5.19 20.46 -4.56
C SER A 242 -5.87 21.58 -5.35
N ASN A 243 -5.54 22.85 -5.09
CA ASN A 243 -6.17 24.01 -5.72
C ASN A 243 -5.31 24.68 -6.80
N ASN A 244 -4.06 24.24 -6.98
CA ASN A 244 -3.12 24.86 -7.90
C ASN A 244 -3.00 24.08 -9.21
N SER A 245 -2.44 24.75 -10.19
CA SER A 245 -2.17 24.27 -11.54
C SER A 245 -0.72 23.84 -11.76
N ASN A 246 0.12 23.85 -10.73
CA ASN A 246 1.55 23.62 -10.83
C ASN A 246 1.93 22.24 -10.28
N THR A 247 3.12 21.79 -10.67
CA THR A 247 3.76 20.59 -10.16
C THR A 247 5.08 20.92 -9.46
N VAL A 248 5.52 20.01 -8.59
CA VAL A 248 6.86 20.00 -8.00
C VAL A 248 7.52 18.66 -8.24
N ASP A 249 8.83 18.67 -8.46
CA ASP A 249 9.62 17.44 -8.64
C ASP A 249 9.60 16.59 -7.36
N TYR A 250 9.54 15.27 -7.53
CA TYR A 250 9.66 14.29 -6.47
C TYR A 250 10.61 13.18 -6.90
N THR A 251 11.59 12.87 -6.06
CA THR A 251 12.50 11.73 -6.25
C THR A 251 12.61 10.98 -4.94
N GLY A 252 12.45 9.66 -4.97
CA GLY A 252 12.47 8.79 -3.81
C GLY A 252 13.29 7.53 -4.04
N TYR A 253 13.98 7.07 -3.02
CA TYR A 253 14.73 5.82 -3.03
C TYR A 253 14.55 5.07 -1.72
N GLU A 254 14.24 3.78 -1.86
CA GLU A 254 14.09 2.85 -0.76
C GLU A 254 15.01 1.65 -0.92
N LEU A 255 15.60 1.22 0.18
CA LEU A 255 16.33 -0.04 0.30
C LEU A 255 15.74 -0.83 1.46
N ALA A 256 15.49 -2.11 1.25
CA ALA A 256 14.94 -2.97 2.28
C ALA A 256 15.71 -4.29 2.39
N GLY A 257 15.75 -4.84 3.61
CA GLY A 257 16.34 -6.14 3.88
C GLY A 257 15.54 -6.89 4.94
N ALA A 258 15.42 -8.20 4.80
CA ALA A 258 14.80 -9.05 5.80
C ALA A 258 15.56 -10.36 6.03
N TYR A 259 15.45 -10.86 7.27
CA TYR A 259 15.97 -12.16 7.67
C TYR A 259 14.93 -12.90 8.52
N THR A 260 14.62 -14.13 8.10
CA THR A 260 13.68 -15.01 8.83
C THR A 260 14.45 -16.01 9.70
N LEU A 261 14.14 -16.02 11.00
CA LEU A 261 14.69 -16.96 11.97
C LEU A 261 13.56 -17.68 12.70
N GLY A 262 13.18 -18.86 12.21
CA GLY A 262 12.10 -19.65 12.77
C GLY A 262 10.75 -18.94 12.64
N GLN A 263 10.17 -18.51 13.77
CA GLN A 263 8.91 -17.74 13.82
C GLN A 263 9.13 -16.23 13.89
N THR A 264 10.38 -15.76 13.88
CA THR A 264 10.71 -14.34 13.92
C THR A 264 11.17 -13.86 12.55
N VAL A 265 10.67 -12.70 12.11
CA VAL A 265 11.16 -11.98 10.93
C VAL A 265 11.74 -10.66 11.42
N PHE A 266 12.99 -10.39 11.04
CA PHE A 266 13.64 -9.11 11.26
C PHE A 266 13.67 -8.35 9.94
N THR A 267 13.26 -7.09 9.95
CA THR A 267 13.35 -6.24 8.75
C THR A 267 14.06 -4.93 9.05
N THR A 268 14.62 -4.35 8.00
CA THR A 268 15.18 -3.00 8.02
C THR A 268 14.88 -2.32 6.70
N SER A 269 14.70 -1.00 6.75
CA SER A 269 14.59 -0.18 5.55
C SER A 269 15.30 1.15 5.71
N TYR A 270 15.82 1.67 4.60
CA TYR A 270 16.28 3.04 4.45
C TYR A 270 15.45 3.71 3.35
N ASN A 271 14.86 4.85 3.65
CA ASN A 271 13.87 5.51 2.79
C ASN A 271 14.25 6.99 2.75
N ASN A 272 14.51 7.53 1.56
CA ASN A 272 14.83 8.94 1.40
C ASN A 272 14.11 9.52 0.20
N ALA A 273 13.44 10.65 0.42
CA ALA A 273 12.74 11.38 -0.61
C ALA A 273 13.16 12.85 -0.61
N GLU A 274 13.23 13.40 -1.81
CA GLU A 274 13.35 14.82 -2.09
C GLU A 274 12.07 15.30 -2.77
N THR A 275 11.61 16.48 -2.39
CA THR A 275 10.46 17.15 -3.00
C THR A 275 10.85 18.59 -3.24
N ASN A 276 10.73 19.05 -4.49
CA ASN A 276 11.21 20.37 -4.92
C ASN A 276 12.70 20.60 -4.58
N ASN A 277 13.55 19.60 -4.82
CA ASN A 277 15.01 19.60 -4.58
C ASN A 277 15.45 19.75 -3.11
N GLU A 278 14.56 19.51 -2.15
CA GLU A 278 14.87 19.54 -0.73
C GLU A 278 14.37 18.24 -0.08
N THR A 279 15.08 17.73 0.94
CA THR A 279 14.71 16.47 1.61
C THR A 279 13.35 16.59 2.28
N SER A 280 12.44 15.65 1.98
CA SER A 280 11.08 15.58 2.54
C SER A 280 10.85 14.33 3.40
N ALA A 281 11.66 13.29 3.21
CA ALA A 281 11.75 12.13 4.10
C ALA A 281 13.19 11.61 4.15
N ASN A 282 13.68 11.22 5.33
CA ASN A 282 14.97 10.56 5.47
C ASN A 282 14.93 9.64 6.69
N ASN A 283 14.62 8.37 6.48
CA ASN A 283 14.26 7.43 7.53
C ASN A 283 15.10 6.17 7.45
N PHE A 284 15.61 5.74 8.60
CA PHE A 284 16.17 4.40 8.78
C PHE A 284 15.33 3.66 9.83
N ALA A 285 14.70 2.55 9.45
CA ALA A 285 13.84 1.78 10.34
C ALA A 285 14.33 0.35 10.51
N VAL A 286 14.05 -0.20 11.70
CA VAL A 286 14.27 -1.61 12.03
C VAL A 286 13.04 -2.17 12.75
N ASP A 287 12.72 -3.44 12.52
CA ASP A 287 11.69 -4.13 13.26
C ASP A 287 12.01 -5.60 13.57
N ALA A 288 11.25 -6.15 14.50
CA ALA A 288 11.17 -7.58 14.76
C ALA A 288 9.71 -7.99 14.93
N SER A 289 9.28 -8.97 14.13
CA SER A 289 7.94 -9.54 14.16
C SER A 289 7.98 -11.01 14.55
N TYR A 290 7.26 -11.40 15.60
CA TYR A 290 7.14 -12.79 16.04
C TYR A 290 5.75 -13.34 15.73
N TYR A 291 5.69 -14.42 14.95
CA TYR A 291 4.46 -15.09 14.55
C TYR A 291 4.17 -16.26 15.49
N PHE A 292 3.31 -16.05 16.48
CA PHE A 292 2.84 -17.12 17.38
C PHE A 292 2.03 -18.19 16.64
N LYS A 293 1.27 -17.73 15.65
CA LYS A 293 0.47 -18.50 14.69
C LYS A 293 0.45 -17.76 13.35
N PRO A 294 0.06 -18.43 12.25
CA PRO A 294 -0.09 -17.78 10.95
C PRO A 294 -1.00 -16.54 10.97
N ASN A 295 -1.97 -16.50 11.89
CA ASN A 295 -2.94 -15.43 12.04
C ASN A 295 -2.74 -14.56 13.29
N PHE A 296 -1.64 -14.75 14.05
CA PHE A 296 -1.41 -14.00 15.28
C PHE A 296 0.07 -13.68 15.47
N ARG A 297 0.40 -12.39 15.41
CA ARG A 297 1.77 -11.89 15.52
C ARG A 297 1.88 -10.68 16.45
N GLY A 298 3.02 -10.56 17.12
CA GLY A 298 3.43 -9.34 17.82
C GLY A 298 4.65 -8.72 17.15
N TYR A 299 4.79 -7.41 17.19
CA TYR A 299 5.92 -6.70 16.61
C TYR A 299 6.35 -5.50 17.43
N ILE A 300 7.63 -5.14 17.27
CA ILE A 300 8.23 -3.89 17.73
C ILE A 300 9.01 -3.30 16.57
N SER A 301 8.87 -1.99 16.36
CA SER A 301 9.58 -1.27 15.31
C SER A 301 10.05 0.08 15.82
N TYR A 302 11.22 0.52 15.37
CA TYR A 302 11.76 1.85 15.65
C TYR A 302 12.19 2.51 14.34
N ASN A 303 11.75 3.75 14.13
CA ASN A 303 12.16 4.59 13.02
C ASN A 303 13.06 5.72 13.52
N PHE A 304 14.30 5.73 13.05
CA PHE A 304 15.23 6.82 13.20
C PHE A 304 14.95 7.83 12.09
N ASN A 305 14.42 8.99 12.46
CA ASN A 305 14.24 10.10 11.55
C ASN A 305 15.56 10.89 11.47
N LEU A 306 16.12 10.96 10.28
CA LEU A 306 17.43 11.57 10.02
C LEU A 306 17.32 13.03 9.57
N ILE A 307 16.11 13.60 9.60
CA ILE A 307 15.86 15.04 9.43
C ILE A 307 16.02 15.71 10.79
N ASP A 308 16.72 16.84 10.84
CA ASP A 308 16.85 17.66 12.03
C ASP A 308 15.90 18.88 11.99
N ALA A 309 15.43 19.30 13.17
CA ALA A 309 14.63 20.51 13.28
C ALA A 309 15.44 21.75 12.85
N GLY A 310 14.93 22.50 11.88
CA GLY A 310 15.62 23.64 11.28
C GLY A 310 16.30 23.34 9.95
N ASP A 311 16.34 22.08 9.53
CA ASP A 311 16.76 21.72 8.17
C ASP A 311 15.81 22.32 7.13
N LYS A 312 16.32 22.51 5.92
CA LYS A 312 15.44 22.77 4.78
C LYS A 312 14.56 21.55 4.54
N PHE A 313 13.30 21.78 4.20
CA PHE A 313 12.31 20.73 4.09
C PHE A 313 11.56 20.83 2.77
N GLY A 314 11.57 19.74 2.00
CA GLY A 314 10.79 19.58 0.78
C GLY A 314 9.34 19.28 1.10
N SER A 315 8.41 19.88 0.35
CA SER A 315 6.97 19.72 0.56
C SER A 315 6.21 20.09 -0.72
N THR A 316 5.06 19.45 -0.93
CA THR A 316 4.10 19.86 -1.97
C THR A 316 3.37 21.15 -1.60
N ASP A 317 3.23 21.43 -0.30
CA ASP A 317 2.92 22.77 0.20
C ASP A 317 4.21 23.60 0.25
N THR A 318 4.40 24.46 -0.75
CA THR A 318 5.60 25.30 -0.92
C THR A 318 5.75 26.39 0.14
N SER A 319 4.74 26.59 1.00
CA SER A 319 4.88 27.47 2.17
C SER A 319 5.68 26.83 3.30
N LYS A 320 5.74 25.49 3.37
CA LYS A 320 6.55 24.73 4.31
C LYS A 320 7.95 24.53 3.74
N THR A 321 8.93 25.23 4.30
CA THR A 321 10.32 25.26 3.79
C THR A 321 11.36 24.82 4.81
N VAL A 322 10.95 24.61 6.07
CA VAL A 322 11.84 24.27 7.18
C VAL A 322 11.20 23.15 7.99
N ALA A 323 12.00 22.17 8.38
CA ALA A 323 11.57 21.05 9.21
C ALA A 323 11.29 21.56 10.63
N THR A 324 10.08 21.29 11.12
CA THR A 324 9.74 21.53 12.52
C THR A 324 10.31 20.41 13.41
N LYS A 325 10.23 20.58 14.73
CA LYS A 325 10.55 19.47 15.65
C LYS A 325 9.70 18.24 15.39
N ILE A 326 8.40 18.44 15.13
CA ILE A 326 7.45 17.36 14.85
C ILE A 326 7.86 16.57 13.59
N ASP A 327 8.41 17.25 12.59
CA ASP A 327 8.87 16.62 11.34
C ASP A 327 10.16 15.81 11.51
N ALA A 328 10.88 16.04 12.61
CA ALA A 328 12.20 15.47 12.92
C ALA A 328 12.15 14.39 14.02
N GLU A 329 10.97 14.10 14.59
CA GLU A 329 10.87 13.13 15.68
C GLU A 329 11.05 11.68 15.19
N ASP A 330 11.77 10.90 16.00
CA ASP A 330 11.80 9.44 15.92
C ASP A 330 10.44 8.85 16.32
N GLU A 331 10.19 7.59 15.93
CA GLU A 331 8.97 6.87 16.31
C GLU A 331 9.26 5.43 16.78
N LEU A 332 8.75 5.08 17.96
CA LEU A 332 8.64 3.71 18.43
C LEU A 332 7.21 3.21 18.20
N ALA A 333 7.08 2.02 17.61
CA ALA A 333 5.81 1.33 17.46
C ALA A 333 5.83 -0.05 18.12
N LEU A 334 4.78 -0.35 18.89
CA LEU A 334 4.48 -1.68 19.42
C LEU A 334 3.15 -2.14 18.86
N GLY A 335 3.07 -3.39 18.41
CA GLY A 335 1.82 -3.89 17.87
C GLY A 335 1.55 -5.36 18.12
N LEU A 336 0.27 -5.68 18.10
CA LEU A 336 -0.27 -7.03 18.20
C LEU A 336 -1.40 -7.16 17.18
N ARG A 337 -1.25 -8.09 16.24
CA ARG A 337 -2.17 -8.26 15.12
C ARG A 337 -2.75 -9.67 15.12
N TYR A 338 -4.07 -9.73 15.15
CA TYR A 338 -4.86 -10.93 14.87
C TYR A 338 -5.50 -10.78 13.50
N ASP A 339 -5.30 -11.74 12.62
CA ASP A 339 -5.94 -11.82 11.30
C ASP A 339 -7.16 -12.76 11.40
N PHE A 340 -8.32 -12.29 10.94
CA PHE A 340 -9.61 -13.02 11.02
C PHE A 340 -9.70 -14.18 10.06
#